data_AF-A0A923VA38-F1
#
_entry.id   AF-A0A923VA38-F1
#
_cell.length_a   1.000
_cell.length_b   1.000
_cell.length_c   1.000
_cell.angle_alpha   90.00
_cell.angle_beta   90.00
_cell.angle_gamma   90.00
#
_symmetry.space_group_name_H-M   'P 1'
#
loop_
_entity.id
_entity.type
_entity.pdbx_description
1 polymer ?
#
loop_
_entity_poly.entity_id
_entity_poly.type
_entity_poly.pdbx_seq_one_letter_code
_entity_poly.pdbx_strand_id
1 'polypeptide(L)'
;QQLVLVGVKENGSIIANKVSNFLKDVFKGEVIVVTLALDKKHPAAITIEPNIDFNNKVILLIDDVANSGKTMLYALKPLLESYPKKIQTLALLERTHKSFPIDVDYVGMSISTTLDEHIFVEVEGAEVVGAWMQ
;
A
#
# COMPACT_ATOMS: atom_id res chain seq x y z
N GLN A 1 16.57 7.83 -11.77
CA GLN A 1 15.38 8.15 -10.94
C GLN A 1 14.94 6.85 -10.30
N GLN A 2 14.73 6.84 -8.98
CA GLN A 2 14.31 5.65 -8.24
C GLN A 2 12.87 5.83 -7.76
N LEU A 3 12.05 4.81 -7.99
CA LEU A 3 10.70 4.67 -7.44
C LEU A 3 10.72 3.49 -6.47
N VAL A 4 10.26 3.73 -5.25
CA VAL A 4 10.16 2.68 -4.22
C VAL A 4 8.70 2.32 -4.03
N LEU A 5 8.35 1.06 -4.28
CA LEU A 5 7.04 0.50 -4.01
C LEU A 5 7.09 -0.17 -2.63
N VAL A 6 6.36 0.38 -1.68
CA VAL A 6 6.26 -0.14 -0.31
C VAL A 6 4.93 -0.87 -0.20
N GLY A 7 4.92 -2.18 -0.32
CA GLY A 7 3.72 -2.99 -0.12
C GLY A 7 3.50 -3.31 1.36
N VAL A 8 2.31 -3.01 1.88
CA VAL A 8 1.91 -3.51 3.21
C VAL A 8 1.81 -5.03 3.15
N LYS A 9 2.39 -5.72 4.14
CA LYS A 9 2.53 -7.19 4.19
C LYS A 9 1.21 -7.89 3.87
N GLU A 10 1.33 -9.04 3.19
CA GLU A 10 0.24 -9.83 2.58
C GLU A 10 -0.17 -9.24 1.23
N ASN A 11 -1.42 -8.82 1.07
CA ASN A 11 -1.97 -8.44 -0.23
C ASN A 11 -1.29 -7.20 -0.82
N GLY A 12 -0.93 -6.20 -0.01
CA GLY A 12 -0.23 -4.99 -0.47
C GLY A 12 1.13 -5.30 -1.11
N SER A 13 1.89 -6.26 -0.56
CA SER A 13 3.16 -6.75 -1.15
C SER A 13 2.95 -7.43 -2.49
N ILE A 14 1.87 -8.19 -2.65
CA ILE A 14 1.56 -8.88 -3.91
C ILE A 14 1.18 -7.85 -4.97
N ILE A 15 0.33 -6.88 -4.62
CA ILE A 15 -0.04 -5.76 -5.50
C ILE A 15 1.19 -4.94 -5.90
N ALA A 16 2.10 -4.64 -4.96
CA ALA A 16 3.33 -3.91 -5.24
C ALA A 16 4.22 -4.63 -6.29
N ASN A 17 4.33 -5.96 -6.21
CA ASN A 17 5.05 -6.74 -7.20
C ASN A 17 4.36 -6.72 -8.58
N LYS A 18 3.03 -6.77 -8.63
CA LYS A 18 2.28 -6.65 -9.89
C LYS A 18 2.46 -5.27 -10.52
N VAL A 19 2.35 -4.21 -9.73
CA VAL A 19 2.62 -2.83 -10.17
C VAL A 19 4.06 -2.71 -10.68
N SER A 20 5.05 -3.26 -9.97
CA SER A 20 6.44 -3.29 -10.44
C SER A 20 6.57 -3.94 -11.82
N ASN A 21 5.90 -5.09 -12.03
CA ASN A 21 5.90 -5.77 -13.31
C ASN A 21 5.26 -4.93 -14.44
N PHE A 22 4.12 -4.28 -14.19
CA PHE A 22 3.50 -3.38 -15.17
C PHE A 22 4.38 -2.16 -15.48
N LEU A 23 5.17 -1.69 -14.52
CA LEU A 23 6.04 -0.54 -14.71
C LEU A 23 7.30 -0.86 -15.52
N LYS A 24 7.73 -2.13 -15.63
CA LYS A 24 8.96 -2.53 -16.35
C LYS A 24 9.00 -2.02 -17.79
N ASP A 25 7.86 -1.97 -18.46
CA ASP A 25 7.77 -1.60 -19.87
C ASP A 25 7.64 -0.10 -20.12
N VAL A 26 7.25 0.68 -19.09
CA VAL A 26 6.89 2.10 -19.23
C VAL A 26 7.79 3.04 -18.42
N PHE A 27 8.38 2.55 -17.33
CA PHE A 27 9.22 3.35 -16.44
C PHE A 27 10.70 3.13 -16.74
N LYS A 28 11.39 4.19 -17.16
CA LYS A 28 12.82 4.15 -17.51
C LYS A 28 13.77 4.16 -16.32
N GLY A 29 13.24 4.28 -15.10
CA GLY A 29 14.02 4.33 -13.86
C GLY A 29 14.12 2.97 -13.19
N GLU A 30 14.75 2.94 -12.03
CA GLU A 30 14.82 1.75 -11.18
C GLU A 30 13.58 1.69 -10.28
N VAL A 31 12.91 0.52 -10.27
CA VAL A 31 11.80 0.22 -9.36
C VAL A 31 12.31 -0.72 -8.28
N ILE A 32 12.24 -0.29 -7.03
CA ILE A 32 12.62 -1.08 -5.86
C ILE A 32 11.33 -1.47 -5.14
N VAL A 33 11.13 -2.77 -4.89
CA VAL A 33 9.98 -3.25 -4.11
C VAL A 33 10.44 -3.62 -2.71
N VAL A 34 9.75 -3.10 -1.71
CA VAL A 34 9.96 -3.46 -0.30
C VAL A 34 8.63 -3.82 0.34
N THR A 35 8.68 -4.67 1.35
CA THR A 35 7.53 -5.06 2.16
C THR A 35 7.59 -4.36 3.51
N LEU A 36 6.48 -3.76 3.91
CA LEU A 36 6.29 -3.17 5.23
C LEU A 36 5.31 -4.01 6.04
N ALA A 37 5.74 -4.54 7.18
CA ALA A 37 4.90 -5.33 8.07
C ALA A 37 4.52 -4.53 9.31
N LEU A 38 3.24 -4.57 9.68
CA LEU A 38 2.72 -4.01 10.92
C LEU A 38 1.57 -4.87 11.46
N ASP A 39 1.38 -4.88 12.78
CA ASP A 39 0.16 -5.42 13.39
C ASP A 39 -0.99 -4.42 13.17
N LYS A 40 -1.98 -4.79 12.34
CA LYS A 40 -3.14 -3.94 12.01
C LYS A 40 -3.99 -3.59 13.25
N LYS A 41 -4.00 -4.43 14.28
CA LYS A 41 -4.72 -4.17 15.55
C LYS A 41 -3.91 -3.23 16.43
N HIS A 42 -2.64 -3.55 16.65
CA HIS A 42 -1.71 -2.79 17.51
C HIS A 42 -0.43 -2.42 16.77
N PRO A 43 -0.46 -1.36 15.94
CA PRO A 43 0.67 -0.98 15.06
C PRO A 43 1.80 -0.28 15.83
N ALA A 44 2.35 -0.92 16.85
CA ALA A 44 3.43 -0.41 17.69
C ALA A 44 4.81 -0.66 17.07
N ALA A 45 5.00 -1.84 16.47
CA ALA A 45 6.22 -2.23 15.77
C ALA A 45 5.96 -2.33 14.26
N ILE A 46 6.84 -1.72 13.47
CA ILE A 46 6.78 -1.75 12.01
C ILE A 46 8.14 -2.19 11.50
N THR A 47 8.17 -3.16 10.61
CA THR A 47 9.41 -3.63 9.96
C THR A 47 9.34 -3.40 8.45
N ILE A 48 10.50 -3.14 7.84
CA ILE A 48 10.63 -2.92 6.39
C ILE A 48 11.74 -3.83 5.87
N GLU A 49 11.42 -4.62 4.86
CA GLU A 49 12.35 -5.57 4.25
C GLU A 49 12.30 -5.53 2.72
N PRO A 50 13.44 -5.47 2.01
CA PRO A 50 14.78 -5.23 2.56
C PRO A 50 14.94 -3.83 3.17
N ASN A 51 15.93 -3.67 4.07
CA ASN A 51 16.28 -2.35 4.60
C ASN A 51 16.91 -1.49 3.49
N ILE A 52 16.36 -0.30 3.26
CA ILE A 52 16.82 0.64 2.23
C ILE A 52 16.80 2.06 2.76
N ASP A 53 17.65 2.91 2.18
CA ASP A 53 17.55 4.36 2.39
C ASP A 53 16.32 4.91 1.66
N PHE A 54 15.55 5.77 2.30
CA PHE A 54 14.37 6.44 1.74
C PHE A 54 14.61 7.92 1.41
N ASN A 55 15.78 8.47 1.75
CA ASN A 55 16.11 9.87 1.52
C ASN A 55 16.06 10.23 0.02
N ASN A 56 15.39 11.35 -0.28
CA ASN A 56 15.23 11.89 -1.63
C ASN A 56 14.59 10.90 -2.65
N LYS A 57 13.92 9.84 -2.18
CA LYS A 57 13.21 8.87 -3.04
C LYS A 57 11.75 9.24 -3.23
N VAL A 58 11.18 8.82 -4.36
CA VAL A 58 9.73 8.82 -4.57
C VAL A 58 9.20 7.48 -4.09
N ILE A 59 8.25 7.51 -3.18
CA ILE A 59 7.67 6.32 -2.53
C ILE A 59 6.21 6.19 -2.94
N LEU A 60 5.79 4.98 -3.29
CA LEU A 60 4.39 4.58 -3.44
C LEU A 60 4.07 3.53 -2.38
N LEU A 61 3.30 3.92 -1.36
CA LEU A 61 2.78 3.04 -0.32
C LEU A 61 1.53 2.33 -0.83
N ILE A 62 1.53 1.00 -0.82
CA ILE A 62 0.53 0.16 -1.47
C ILE A 62 -0.13 -0.74 -0.44
N ASP A 63 -1.46 -0.67 -0.36
CA ASP A 63 -2.29 -1.60 0.42
C ASP A 63 -3.38 -2.19 -0.48
N ASP A 64 -4.11 -3.20 0.00
CA ASP A 64 -5.21 -3.79 -0.75
C ASP A 64 -6.50 -2.97 -0.61
N VAL A 65 -6.87 -2.63 0.62
CA VAL A 65 -8.12 -1.94 0.95
C VAL A 65 -7.86 -0.72 1.83
N ALA A 66 -8.14 0.47 1.32
CA ALA A 66 -8.24 1.68 2.11
C ALA A 66 -9.62 1.74 2.78
N ASN A 67 -9.69 1.27 4.03
CA ASN A 67 -10.88 1.32 4.87
C ASN A 67 -10.84 2.53 5.83
N SER A 68 -10.47 2.32 7.10
CA SER A 68 -10.41 3.40 8.09
C SER A 68 -9.23 4.37 7.89
N GLY A 69 -8.24 4.00 7.07
CA GLY A 69 -6.98 4.74 6.90
C GLY A 69 -5.92 4.44 7.97
N LYS A 70 -6.24 3.67 9.02
CA LYS A 70 -5.31 3.37 10.12
C LYS A 70 -4.01 2.71 9.64
N THR A 71 -4.12 1.62 8.87
CA THR A 71 -2.94 0.86 8.40
C THR A 71 -1.97 1.75 7.63
N MET A 72 -2.47 2.48 6.62
CA MET A 72 -1.64 3.37 5.82
C MET A 72 -1.02 4.49 6.66
N LEU A 73 -1.78 5.12 7.57
CA LEU A 73 -1.24 6.20 8.39
C LEU A 73 -0.08 5.73 9.28
N TYR A 74 -0.22 4.56 9.91
CA TYR A 74 0.86 4.00 10.71
C TYR A 74 2.04 3.56 9.84
N ALA A 75 1.81 3.01 8.65
CA ALA A 75 2.86 2.64 7.71
C ALA A 75 3.70 3.84 7.24
N LEU A 76 3.16 5.07 7.26
CA LEU A 76 3.94 6.28 6.96
C LEU A 76 5.00 6.59 8.04
N LYS A 77 4.77 6.20 9.30
CA LYS A 77 5.62 6.57 10.44
C LYS A 77 7.12 6.28 10.21
N PRO A 78 7.56 5.04 9.89
CA PRO A 78 8.98 4.77 9.67
C PRO A 78 9.53 5.42 8.39
N LEU A 79 8.67 5.68 7.39
CA LEU A 79 9.10 6.35 6.16
C LEU A 79 9.46 7.82 6.44
N LEU A 80 8.75 8.45 7.38
CA LEU A 80 8.97 9.83 7.83
C LEU A 80 10.15 9.99 8.83
N GLU A 81 10.77 8.89 9.26
CA GLU A 81 12.07 8.94 9.96
C GLU A 81 13.22 9.27 8.99
N SER A 82 12.92 9.31 7.68
CA SER A 82 13.79 9.78 6.61
C SER A 82 13.22 11.03 5.92
N TYR A 83 13.92 11.55 4.92
CA TYR A 83 13.50 12.71 4.13
C TYR A 83 13.17 12.33 2.68
N PRO A 84 12.06 11.61 2.42
CA PRO A 84 11.68 11.23 1.07
C PRO A 84 11.31 12.46 0.25
N LYS A 85 11.54 12.38 -1.06
CA LYS A 85 11.20 13.45 -2.00
C LYS A 85 9.68 13.60 -2.17
N LYS A 86 8.97 12.48 -2.18
CA LYS A 86 7.51 12.41 -2.30
C LYS A 86 7.04 11.06 -1.77
N ILE A 87 5.92 11.05 -1.05
CA ILE A 87 5.18 9.83 -0.74
C ILE A 87 3.81 9.94 -1.41
N GLN A 88 3.37 8.86 -2.05
CA GLN A 88 2.03 8.68 -2.59
C GLN A 88 1.45 7.37 -2.09
N THR A 89 0.14 7.20 -2.18
CA THR A 89 -0.61 6.03 -1.71
C THR A 89 -1.38 5.38 -2.85
N LEU A 90 -1.46 4.05 -2.85
CA LEU A 90 -2.28 3.27 -3.77
C LEU A 90 -3.04 2.20 -2.99
N ALA A 91 -4.32 2.08 -3.30
CA ALA A 91 -5.15 0.98 -2.83
C ALA A 91 -5.91 0.36 -4.00
N LEU A 92 -6.07 -0.95 -4.00
CA LEU A 92 -6.92 -1.58 -5.02
C LEU A 92 -8.37 -1.17 -4.82
N LEU A 93 -8.83 -1.15 -3.57
CA LEU A 93 -10.20 -0.80 -3.18
C LEU A 93 -10.21 0.34 -2.16
N GLU A 94 -11.14 1.29 -2.31
CA GLU A 94 -11.38 2.37 -1.34
C GLU A 94 -12.84 2.39 -0.87
N ARG A 95 -13.03 2.60 0.44
CA ARG A 95 -14.35 2.79 1.08
C ARG A 95 -14.52 4.23 1.55
N THR A 96 -15.77 4.70 1.60
CA THR A 96 -16.11 6.11 1.88
C THR A 96 -15.88 6.52 3.34
N HIS A 97 -15.93 5.59 4.30
CA HIS A 97 -15.92 5.91 5.73
C HIS A 97 -14.51 5.85 6.34
N LYS A 98 -13.76 6.95 6.25
CA LYS A 98 -12.42 7.07 6.84
C LYS A 98 -12.49 7.52 8.30
N SER A 99 -11.68 6.89 9.17
CA SER A 99 -11.47 7.35 10.56
C SER A 99 -10.21 8.20 10.70
N PHE A 100 -9.25 8.01 9.80
CA PHE A 100 -7.98 8.73 9.75
C PHE A 100 -7.89 9.58 8.48
N PRO A 101 -7.27 10.77 8.55
CA PRO A 101 -7.23 11.72 7.43
C PRO A 101 -6.12 11.34 6.43
N ILE A 102 -6.27 10.18 5.78
CA ILE A 102 -5.36 9.74 4.72
C ILE A 102 -6.13 9.52 3.42
N ASP A 103 -5.67 10.19 2.38
CA ASP A 103 -6.19 10.01 1.04
C ASP A 103 -5.34 9.03 0.25
N VAL A 104 -6.01 8.35 -0.67
CA VAL A 104 -5.38 7.42 -1.60
C VAL A 104 -5.15 8.16 -2.91
N ASP A 105 -3.89 8.36 -3.33
CA ASP A 105 -3.59 9.02 -4.61
C ASP A 105 -4.10 8.21 -5.81
N TYR A 106 -4.01 6.88 -5.74
CA TYR A 106 -4.41 5.97 -6.81
C TYR A 106 -5.33 4.88 -6.29
N VAL A 107 -6.58 4.86 -6.77
CA VAL A 107 -7.58 3.87 -6.39
C VAL A 107 -7.90 3.00 -7.60
N GLY A 108 -7.87 1.68 -7.44
CA GLY A 108 -8.34 0.76 -8.48
C GLY A 108 -9.85 0.87 -8.69
N MET A 109 -10.62 0.69 -7.63
CA MET A 109 -12.08 0.85 -7.62
C MET A 109 -12.58 1.41 -6.28
N SER A 110 -13.44 2.43 -6.34
CA SER A 110 -14.14 2.94 -5.15
C SER A 110 -15.47 2.22 -4.97
N ILE A 111 -15.72 1.68 -3.78
CA ILE A 111 -16.93 0.92 -3.46
C ILE A 111 -17.69 1.64 -2.33
N SER A 112 -18.98 1.89 -2.56
CA SER A 112 -19.88 2.38 -1.51
C SER A 112 -20.27 1.22 -0.62
N THR A 113 -19.95 1.30 0.67
CA THR A 113 -20.25 0.27 1.66
C THR A 113 -20.90 0.90 2.89
N THR A 114 -21.74 0.16 3.61
CA THR A 114 -22.13 0.50 4.98
C THR A 114 -20.95 0.26 5.95
N LEU A 115 -21.06 0.68 7.22
CA LEU A 115 -20.02 0.46 8.23
C LEU A 115 -19.86 -1.03 8.59
N ASP A 116 -20.94 -1.82 8.50
CA ASP A 116 -20.97 -3.22 8.91
C ASP A 116 -20.44 -4.18 7.83
N GLU A 117 -20.38 -3.73 6.58
CA GLU A 117 -19.85 -4.53 5.47
C GLU A 117 -18.33 -4.63 5.51
N HIS A 118 -17.79 -5.81 5.21
CA HIS A 118 -16.36 -6.08 5.09
C HIS A 118 -16.01 -6.49 3.66
N ILE A 119 -14.98 -5.84 3.10
CA ILE A 119 -14.44 -6.17 1.78
C ILE A 119 -13.26 -7.11 1.98
N PHE A 120 -13.25 -8.21 1.24
CA PHE A 120 -12.15 -9.17 1.18
C PHE A 120 -11.56 -9.17 -0.23
N VAL A 121 -10.24 -9.14 -0.32
CA VAL A 121 -9.50 -9.31 -1.57
C VAL A 121 -8.96 -10.74 -1.60
N GLU A 122 -9.26 -11.47 -2.66
CA GLU A 122 -8.82 -12.83 -2.87
C GLU A 122 -7.52 -12.85 -3.64
N VAL A 123 -6.55 -13.57 -3.08
CA VAL A 123 -5.24 -13.74 -3.68
C VAL A 123 -4.89 -15.23 -3.69
N GLU A 124 -4.65 -15.76 -4.88
CA GLU A 124 -4.17 -17.13 -5.10
C GLU A 124 -2.71 -17.08 -5.56
N GLY A 125 -1.80 -17.50 -4.68
CA GLY A 125 -0.36 -17.43 -4.95
C GLY A 125 0.12 -15.99 -5.11
N ALA A 126 0.43 -15.59 -6.36
CA ALA A 126 0.91 -14.24 -6.71
C ALA A 126 -0.12 -13.43 -7.52
N GLU A 127 -1.36 -13.93 -7.63
CA GLU A 127 -2.40 -13.37 -8.47
C GLU A 127 -3.59 -12.90 -7.63
N VAL A 128 -4.03 -11.67 -7.85
CA VAL A 128 -5.30 -11.16 -7.31
C VAL A 128 -6.41 -11.71 -8.20
N VAL A 129 -7.27 -12.57 -7.68
CA VAL A 129 -8.29 -13.28 -8.47
C VAL A 129 -9.69 -12.65 -8.33
N GLY A 130 -9.94 -11.91 -7.26
CA GLY A 130 -11.23 -11.27 -7.06
C GLY A 130 -11.34 -10.46 -5.77
N ALA A 131 -12.52 -9.91 -5.54
CA ALA A 131 -12.90 -9.31 -4.27
C ALA A 131 -14.40 -9.54 -4.03
N TRP A 132 -14.79 -9.76 -2.77
CA TRP A 132 -16.19 -9.91 -2.36
C TRP A 132 -16.50 -9.11 -1.10
N MET A 133 -17.80 -8.96 -0.84
CA MET A 133 -18.34 -8.26 0.32
C MET A 133 -19.15 -9.22 1.18
N GLN A 134 -19.05 -9.08 2.49
CA GLN A 134 -19.87 -9.76 3.49
C GLN A 134 -20.38 -8.77 4.51
#